data_AF-A0A3B4GCL4-F1
#
_entry.id   AF-A0A3B4GCL4-F1
#
_cell.length_a   1.000
_cell.length_b   1.000
_cell.length_c   1.000
_cell.angle_alpha   90.00
_cell.angle_beta   90.00
_cell.angle_gamma   90.00
#
_symmetry.space_group_name_H-M   'P 1'
#
loop_
_entity.id
_entity.type
_entity.pdbx_description
1 polymer ?
#
loop_
_entity_poly.entity_id
_entity_poly.type
_entity_poly.pdbx_seq_one_letter_code
_entity_poly.pdbx_strand_id
1 'polypeptide(L)'
;DIEMKWPHIHFYYHLVNQNPSYKGRTSLSTEKLKQGDLSLKLSRVKHSDNGRYRCFFPSESKESTIELLVGSLSLPTVAEVNINRSAVALQCKSAGWYPEPELLWMDSDGNSHSAGPTETLRGPDDLYTVSSRVTVEKRHRNTVNCIVQQRDINRKKFSNLITSSVVAIFLMCSWMFVVSSWTVVLPLINAQSPFFGLAHRLRVMDLG
;
A
#
# COMPACT_ATOMS: atom_id res chain seq x y z
N ASP A 1 29.30 -7.10 1.90
CA ASP A 1 29.61 -6.21 0.76
C ASP A 1 28.37 -5.49 0.29
N ILE A 2 28.37 -4.16 0.33
CA ILE A 2 27.23 -3.32 -0.11
C ILE A 2 27.61 -2.70 -1.46
N GLU A 3 26.92 -3.11 -2.52
CA GLU A 3 27.16 -2.63 -3.88
C GLU A 3 26.74 -1.15 -3.99
N MET A 4 27.72 -0.23 -4.10
CA MET A 4 27.45 1.20 -4.24
C MET A 4 26.83 1.52 -5.61
N LYS A 5 25.53 1.81 -5.63
CA LYS A 5 24.78 2.11 -6.86
C LYS A 5 24.91 3.58 -7.28
N TRP A 6 25.81 3.84 -8.23
CA TRP A 6 26.10 5.18 -8.76
C TRP A 6 25.39 5.53 -10.08
N PRO A 7 24.66 6.65 -10.13
CA PRO A 7 24.68 7.53 -11.29
C PRO A 7 25.88 8.49 -11.16
N HIS A 8 26.88 8.36 -12.02
CA HIS A 8 27.95 9.36 -12.12
C HIS A 8 27.34 10.68 -12.66
N ILE A 9 27.25 11.69 -11.80
CA ILE A 9 26.78 13.03 -12.16
C ILE A 9 28.01 13.93 -12.31
N HIS A 10 28.53 14.04 -13.53
CA HIS A 10 29.42 15.14 -13.88
C HIS A 10 28.58 16.39 -14.18
N PHE A 11 29.02 17.54 -13.65
CA PHE A 11 28.45 18.86 -13.94
C PHE A 11 28.82 19.32 -15.37
N TYR A 12 28.46 18.55 -16.40
CA TYR A 12 28.48 18.98 -17.81
C TYR A 12 27.64 18.03 -18.68
N TYR A 13 26.33 18.30 -18.78
CA TYR A 13 25.34 17.81 -19.76
C TYR A 13 25.20 16.29 -20.06
N HIS A 14 26.04 15.39 -19.53
CA HIS A 14 25.95 13.95 -19.74
C HIS A 14 26.19 13.16 -18.46
N LEU A 15 25.32 12.19 -18.20
CA LEU A 15 25.52 11.11 -17.23
C LEU A 15 26.50 10.06 -17.82
N VAL A 16 27.75 10.47 -18.00
CA VAL A 16 28.82 9.59 -18.50
C VAL A 16 29.06 8.47 -17.49
N ASN A 17 29.15 7.22 -17.95
CA ASN A 17 29.30 6.02 -17.11
C ASN A 17 28.16 5.79 -16.10
N GLN A 18 26.92 6.17 -16.43
CA GLN A 18 25.76 5.80 -15.61
C GLN A 18 25.61 4.27 -15.47
N ASN A 19 25.38 3.78 -14.24
CA ASN A 19 25.01 2.37 -14.00
C ASN A 19 23.80 1.97 -14.88
N PRO A 20 23.88 0.88 -15.66
CA PRO A 20 22.84 0.46 -16.61
C PRO A 20 21.43 0.36 -16.02
N SER A 21 21.30 0.00 -14.74
CA SER A 21 20.01 -0.14 -14.02
C SER A 21 19.20 1.15 -13.97
N TYR A 22 19.84 2.31 -14.14
CA TYR A 22 19.23 3.65 -14.06
C TYR A 22 19.17 4.37 -15.41
N LYS A 23 19.79 3.82 -16.46
CA LYS A 23 19.86 4.42 -17.80
C LYS A 23 18.46 4.63 -18.38
N GLY A 24 18.17 5.85 -18.83
CA GLY A 24 16.84 6.21 -19.35
C GLY A 24 15.70 6.18 -18.32
N ARG A 25 16.01 6.04 -17.02
CA ARG A 25 15.06 6.10 -15.90
C ARG A 25 15.24 7.36 -15.06
N THR A 26 16.42 7.97 -15.07
CA THR A 26 16.74 9.18 -14.30
C THR A 26 16.75 10.45 -15.15
N SER A 27 16.32 11.57 -14.60
CA SER A 27 16.45 12.89 -15.23
C SER A 27 16.64 14.01 -14.20
N LEU A 28 17.32 15.09 -14.60
CA LEU A 28 17.41 16.38 -13.89
C LEU A 28 16.71 17.45 -14.74
N SER A 29 16.14 18.48 -14.13
CA SER A 29 15.58 19.64 -14.86
C SER A 29 16.61 20.78 -14.87
N THR A 30 17.00 21.21 -16.06
CA THR A 30 17.96 22.30 -16.29
C THR A 30 17.51 23.64 -15.73
N GLU A 31 16.20 23.85 -15.63
CA GLU A 31 15.55 25.05 -15.10
C GLU A 31 15.65 25.08 -13.58
N LYS A 32 15.35 23.93 -12.95
CA LYS A 32 15.49 23.71 -11.50
C LYS A 32 16.93 23.78 -11.04
N LEU A 33 17.87 23.20 -11.80
CA LEU A 33 19.31 23.29 -11.52
C LEU A 33 19.79 24.75 -11.46
N LYS A 34 19.35 25.61 -12.39
CA LYS A 34 19.65 27.05 -12.39
C LYS A 34 19.07 27.80 -11.17
N GLN A 35 18.04 27.25 -10.54
CA GLN A 35 17.39 27.76 -9.34
C GLN A 35 17.92 27.10 -8.05
N GLY A 36 18.94 26.23 -8.13
CA GLY A 36 19.53 25.52 -7.00
C GLY A 36 18.83 24.22 -6.59
N ASP A 37 17.77 23.80 -7.28
CA ASP A 37 17.12 22.50 -7.03
C ASP A 37 17.81 21.38 -7.81
N LEU A 38 18.61 20.60 -7.08
CA LEU A 38 19.39 19.47 -7.59
C LEU A 38 18.62 18.13 -7.56
N SER A 39 17.29 18.16 -7.44
CA SER A 39 16.44 16.95 -7.34
C SER A 39 16.55 16.04 -8.57
N LEU A 40 17.13 14.85 -8.38
CA LEU A 40 17.03 13.75 -9.33
C LEU A 40 15.60 13.19 -9.35
N LYS A 41 15.02 13.05 -10.55
CA LYS A 41 13.79 12.28 -10.79
C LYS A 41 14.18 10.88 -11.22
N LEU A 42 13.65 9.85 -10.55
CA LEU A 42 13.69 8.45 -10.98
C LEU A 42 12.30 8.05 -11.50
N SER A 43 12.23 7.22 -12.54
CA SER A 43 10.98 6.79 -13.19
C SER A 43 10.97 5.28 -13.44
N ARG A 44 9.75 4.71 -13.55
CA ARG A 44 9.52 3.26 -13.63
C ARG A 44 10.26 2.53 -12.51
N VAL A 45 9.98 2.93 -11.27
CA VAL A 45 10.65 2.46 -10.03
C VAL A 45 10.46 0.95 -9.88
N LYS A 46 11.40 0.29 -9.18
CA LYS A 46 11.42 -1.15 -8.93
C LYS A 46 11.82 -1.39 -7.48
N HIS A 47 11.41 -2.53 -6.91
CA HIS A 47 11.86 -2.99 -5.59
C HIS A 47 13.40 -2.96 -5.44
N SER A 48 14.13 -3.29 -6.50
CA SER A 48 15.61 -3.27 -6.57
C SER A 48 16.26 -1.87 -6.45
N ASP A 49 15.48 -0.79 -6.53
CA ASP A 49 15.96 0.59 -6.29
C ASP A 49 15.94 0.96 -4.80
N ASN A 50 15.35 0.13 -3.93
CA ASN A 50 15.35 0.38 -2.49
C ASN A 50 16.78 0.45 -1.93
N GLY A 51 17.07 1.46 -1.10
CA GLY A 51 18.33 1.59 -0.39
C GLY A 51 18.87 3.02 -0.29
N ARG A 52 20.15 3.13 0.09
CA ARG A 52 20.84 4.41 0.31
C ARG A 52 21.53 4.91 -0.95
N TYR A 53 21.23 6.16 -1.29
CA TYR A 53 21.80 6.93 -2.38
C TYR A 53 22.77 7.98 -1.83
N ARG A 54 23.84 8.27 -2.57
CA ARG A 54 24.80 9.33 -2.22
C ARG A 54 24.76 10.44 -3.27
N CYS A 55 24.53 11.67 -2.83
CA CYS A 55 24.75 12.88 -3.60
C CYS A 55 26.16 13.40 -3.26
N PHE A 56 26.94 13.76 -4.28
CA PHE A 56 28.32 14.20 -4.12
C PHE A 56 28.54 15.51 -4.89
N PHE A 57 29.27 16.43 -4.27
CA PHE A 57 29.50 17.80 -4.74
C PHE A 57 31.01 18.00 -4.90
N PRO A 58 31.59 17.71 -6.08
CA PRO A 58 33.05 17.72 -6.27
C PRO A 58 33.70 19.07 -5.98
N SER A 59 33.01 20.17 -6.31
CA SER A 59 33.48 21.56 -6.12
C SER A 59 33.61 21.97 -4.65
N GLU A 60 32.89 21.31 -3.74
CA GLU A 60 32.87 21.63 -2.32
C GLU A 60 33.43 20.48 -1.46
N SER A 61 33.82 19.37 -2.08
CA SER A 61 34.17 18.09 -1.41
C SER A 61 33.10 17.62 -0.40
N LYS A 62 31.84 17.98 -0.63
CA LYS A 62 30.70 17.62 0.24
C LYS A 62 29.98 16.39 -0.28
N GLU A 63 29.42 15.62 0.64
CA GLU A 63 28.48 14.55 0.34
C GLU A 63 27.23 14.64 1.22
N SER A 64 26.15 14.04 0.73
CA SER A 64 24.92 13.83 1.48
C SER A 64 24.35 12.46 1.11
N THR A 65 23.75 11.75 2.08
CA THR A 65 23.06 10.49 1.80
C THR A 65 21.56 10.63 1.98
N ILE A 66 20.82 9.99 1.08
CA ILE A 66 19.35 9.95 1.04
C ILE A 66 18.95 8.49 1.01
N GLU A 67 17.94 8.11 1.78
CA GLU A 67 17.36 6.76 1.73
C GLU A 67 16.09 6.77 0.89
N LEU A 68 16.01 5.83 -0.07
CA LEU A 68 14.83 5.58 -0.90
C LEU A 68 14.19 4.29 -0.41
N LEU A 69 12.98 4.40 0.13
CA LEU A 69 12.15 3.25 0.47
C LEU A 69 11.11 3.04 -0.64
N VAL A 70 11.09 1.83 -1.20
CA VAL A 70 10.16 1.45 -2.27
C VAL A 70 9.03 0.63 -1.66
N GLY A 71 7.79 1.09 -1.85
CA GLY A 71 6.59 0.44 -1.37
C GLY A 71 5.71 -0.10 -2.50
N SER A 72 4.94 -1.13 -2.21
CA SER A 72 3.75 -1.52 -2.97
C SER A 72 2.64 -1.84 -1.98
N LEU A 73 1.46 -1.27 -2.20
CA LEU A 73 0.31 -1.42 -1.31
C LEU A 73 -0.95 -1.81 -2.06
N SER A 74 -1.62 -2.84 -1.57
CA SER A 74 -2.88 -3.34 -2.11
C SER A 74 -4.01 -3.27 -1.08
N LEU A 75 -5.27 -3.38 -1.53
CA LEU A 75 -6.41 -3.41 -0.61
C LEU A 75 -6.59 -4.81 -0.01
N PRO A 76 -6.82 -4.93 1.31
CA PRO A 76 -7.23 -6.20 1.89
C PRO A 76 -8.70 -6.50 1.59
N THR A 77 -9.01 -7.78 1.41
CA THR A 77 -10.36 -8.29 1.23
C THR A 77 -10.71 -9.19 2.40
N VAL A 78 -11.86 -8.96 3.03
CA VAL A 78 -12.41 -9.78 4.12
C VAL A 78 -13.62 -10.55 3.61
N ALA A 79 -13.67 -11.85 3.89
CA ALA A 79 -14.78 -12.73 3.52
C ALA A 79 -15.20 -13.64 4.69
N GLU A 80 -16.50 -13.95 4.77
CA GLU A 80 -16.99 -15.01 5.66
C GLU A 80 -16.67 -16.39 5.05
N VAL A 81 -16.00 -17.27 5.81
CA VAL A 81 -15.54 -18.58 5.32
C VAL A 81 -16.14 -19.78 6.06
N ASN A 82 -16.68 -19.57 7.27
CA ASN A 82 -17.49 -20.56 7.96
C ASN A 82 -18.49 -19.86 8.89
N ILE A 83 -19.75 -20.29 8.89
CA ILE A 83 -20.84 -19.67 9.62
C ILE A 83 -21.46 -20.71 10.56
N ASN A 84 -21.08 -20.68 11.83
CA ASN A 84 -21.67 -21.51 12.88
C ASN A 84 -22.89 -20.81 13.51
N ARG A 85 -23.65 -21.51 14.38
CA ARG A 85 -24.83 -20.92 15.06
C ARG A 85 -24.46 -19.72 15.95
N SER A 86 -23.37 -19.83 16.72
CA SER A 86 -22.92 -18.84 17.70
C SER A 86 -21.73 -17.97 17.26
N ALA A 87 -21.03 -18.35 16.20
CA ALA A 87 -19.80 -17.67 15.75
C ALA A 87 -19.69 -17.65 14.22
N VAL A 88 -18.86 -16.74 13.69
CA VAL A 88 -18.49 -16.68 12.27
C VAL A 88 -16.96 -16.60 12.15
N ALA A 89 -16.41 -17.39 11.23
CA ALA A 89 -15.00 -17.35 10.86
C ALA A 89 -14.84 -16.43 9.65
N LEU A 90 -13.99 -15.42 9.80
CA LEU A 90 -13.62 -14.46 8.77
C LEU A 90 -12.21 -14.76 8.28
N GLN A 91 -12.00 -14.69 6.97
CA GLN A 91 -10.66 -14.72 6.39
C GLN A 91 -10.36 -13.38 5.73
N CYS A 92 -9.24 -12.78 6.10
CA CYS A 92 -8.69 -11.63 5.41
C CYS A 92 -7.55 -12.10 4.52
N LYS A 93 -7.51 -11.60 3.28
CA LYS A 93 -6.42 -11.84 2.33
C LYS A 93 -6.06 -10.56 1.61
N SER A 94 -4.77 -10.33 1.39
CA SER A 94 -4.27 -9.27 0.52
C SER A 94 -2.99 -9.71 -0.16
N ALA A 95 -2.82 -9.35 -1.43
CA ALA A 95 -1.69 -9.72 -2.28
C ALA A 95 -1.15 -8.48 -2.99
N GLY A 96 0.13 -8.46 -3.33
CA GLY A 96 0.75 -7.31 -4.01
C GLY A 96 1.39 -6.30 -3.05
N TRP A 97 2.06 -6.78 -2.01
CA TRP A 97 2.73 -5.96 -0.99
C TRP A 97 4.25 -6.05 -1.10
N TYR A 98 4.96 -4.95 -0.87
CA TYR A 98 6.41 -4.93 -0.67
C TYR A 98 6.83 -3.69 0.15
N PRO A 99 7.71 -3.78 1.16
CA PRO A 99 8.28 -5.00 1.75
C PRO A 99 7.20 -5.88 2.45
N GLU A 100 7.63 -6.94 3.15
CA GLU A 100 6.74 -7.85 3.87
C GLU A 100 5.80 -7.08 4.83
N PRO A 101 4.47 -7.27 4.73
CA PRO A 101 3.51 -6.59 5.61
C PRO A 101 3.09 -7.46 6.79
N GLU A 102 2.64 -6.80 7.85
CA GLU A 102 1.93 -7.43 8.98
C GLU A 102 0.42 -7.38 8.76
N LEU A 103 -0.30 -8.45 9.11
CA LEU A 103 -1.76 -8.51 9.15
C LEU A 103 -2.24 -8.56 10.61
N LEU A 104 -3.09 -7.62 10.99
CA LEU A 104 -3.70 -7.50 12.32
C LEU A 104 -5.22 -7.50 12.23
N TRP A 105 -5.89 -8.01 13.26
CA TRP A 105 -7.35 -7.98 13.40
C TRP A 105 -7.73 -7.13 14.60
N MET A 106 -8.64 -6.17 14.40
CA MET A 106 -9.06 -5.20 15.40
C MET A 106 -10.59 -5.07 15.43
N ASP A 107 -11.17 -4.86 16.60
CA ASP A 107 -12.60 -4.57 16.74
C ASP A 107 -12.91 -3.08 16.44
N SER A 108 -14.10 -2.60 16.82
CA SER A 108 -14.50 -1.18 16.74
C SER A 108 -13.84 -0.29 17.78
N ASP A 109 -13.36 -0.87 18.87
CA ASP A 109 -12.98 -0.17 20.10
C ASP A 109 -11.44 -0.06 20.21
N GLY A 110 -10.72 -0.73 19.30
CA GLY A 110 -9.27 -0.71 19.17
C GLY A 110 -8.56 -1.95 19.72
N ASN A 111 -9.29 -2.95 20.21
CA ASN A 111 -8.70 -4.16 20.79
C ASN A 111 -8.33 -5.17 19.69
N SER A 112 -7.23 -5.90 19.91
CA SER A 112 -6.82 -6.98 19.02
C SER A 112 -7.68 -8.23 19.24
N HIS A 113 -8.15 -8.86 18.18
CA HIS A 113 -8.72 -10.21 18.27
C HIS A 113 -7.61 -11.27 18.41
N SER A 114 -7.91 -12.36 19.11
CA SER A 114 -7.12 -13.59 19.02
C SER A 114 -7.44 -14.27 17.69
N ALA A 115 -6.49 -14.21 16.74
CA ALA A 115 -6.61 -14.79 15.41
C ALA A 115 -5.71 -16.03 15.27
N GLY A 116 -5.97 -16.84 14.24
CA GLY A 116 -5.03 -17.87 13.81
C GLY A 116 -3.71 -17.26 13.30
N PRO A 117 -2.67 -18.09 13.11
CA PRO A 117 -1.39 -17.62 12.59
C PRO A 117 -1.58 -16.92 11.23
N THR A 118 -0.84 -15.84 11.02
CA THR A 118 -0.78 -15.18 9.71
C THR A 118 0.09 -16.01 8.77
N GLU A 119 -0.48 -16.40 7.65
CA GLU A 119 0.20 -17.03 6.53
C GLU A 119 0.76 -15.95 5.62
N THR A 120 2.08 -15.85 5.51
CA THR A 120 2.76 -14.99 4.54
C THR A 120 3.43 -15.83 3.46
N LEU A 121 3.17 -15.50 2.19
CA LEU A 121 3.75 -16.15 1.02
C LEU A 121 4.40 -15.09 0.12
N ARG A 122 5.65 -15.31 -0.29
CA ARG A 122 6.36 -14.46 -1.25
C ARG A 122 6.20 -15.05 -2.66
N GLY A 123 5.67 -14.27 -3.59
CA GLY A 123 5.44 -14.65 -4.97
C GLY A 123 6.71 -14.62 -5.83
N PRO A 124 6.65 -15.17 -7.07
CA PRO A 124 7.76 -15.12 -8.03
C PRO A 124 8.03 -13.71 -8.57
N ASP A 125 7.11 -12.78 -8.33
CA ASP A 125 7.16 -11.34 -8.63
C ASP A 125 7.85 -10.51 -7.53
N ASP A 126 8.35 -11.17 -6.46
CA ASP A 126 8.87 -10.55 -5.24
C ASP A 126 7.79 -9.80 -4.42
N LEU A 127 6.51 -10.07 -4.65
CA LEU A 127 5.42 -9.49 -3.87
C LEU A 127 4.90 -10.45 -2.81
N TYR A 128 4.57 -9.90 -1.65
CA TYR A 128 4.02 -10.64 -0.52
C TYR A 128 2.49 -10.74 -0.63
N THR A 129 1.98 -11.92 -0.32
CA THR A 129 0.57 -12.22 -0.07
C THR A 129 0.42 -12.65 1.37
N VAL A 130 -0.46 -11.96 2.11
CA VAL A 130 -0.81 -12.27 3.50
C VAL A 130 -2.25 -12.76 3.62
N SER A 131 -2.44 -13.77 4.46
CA SER A 131 -3.71 -14.41 4.77
C SER A 131 -3.79 -14.65 6.28
N SER A 132 -4.94 -14.37 6.89
CA SER A 132 -5.19 -14.71 8.29
C SER A 132 -6.68 -15.00 8.49
N ARG A 133 -6.99 -15.82 9.48
CA ARG A 133 -8.36 -16.20 9.83
C ARG A 133 -8.64 -15.91 11.30
N VAL A 134 -9.75 -15.26 11.58
CA VAL A 134 -10.25 -14.98 12.93
C VAL A 134 -11.64 -15.60 13.09
N THR A 135 -11.97 -16.04 14.31
CA THR A 135 -13.33 -16.47 14.65
C THR A 135 -13.92 -15.50 15.66
N VAL A 136 -15.07 -14.91 15.36
CA VAL A 136 -15.75 -13.95 16.22
C VAL A 136 -17.14 -14.44 16.61
N GLU A 137 -17.52 -14.18 17.85
CA GLU A 137 -18.87 -14.48 18.34
C GLU A 137 -19.91 -13.59 17.65
N LYS A 138 -21.08 -14.18 17.36
CA LYS A 138 -22.22 -13.47 16.78
C LYS A 138 -22.93 -12.65 17.86
N ARG A 139 -22.42 -11.46 18.13
CA ARG A 139 -23.10 -10.43 18.94
C ARG A 139 -23.74 -9.37 18.03
N HIS A 140 -24.63 -8.56 18.59
CA HIS A 140 -25.30 -7.52 17.80
C HIS A 140 -24.29 -6.43 17.41
N ARG A 141 -24.01 -6.32 16.11
CA ARG A 141 -23.26 -5.22 15.47
C ARG A 141 -21.74 -5.17 15.75
N ASN A 142 -21.09 -6.32 15.91
CA ASN A 142 -19.63 -6.39 15.90
C ASN A 142 -19.08 -5.94 14.53
N THR A 143 -18.19 -4.95 14.51
CA THR A 143 -17.43 -4.55 13.32
C THR A 143 -16.02 -5.08 13.47
N VAL A 144 -15.59 -5.91 12.52
CA VAL A 144 -14.25 -6.49 12.50
C VAL A 144 -13.43 -5.83 11.41
N ASN A 145 -12.29 -5.26 11.79
CA ASN A 145 -11.35 -4.58 10.93
C ASN A 145 -10.14 -5.49 10.67
N CYS A 146 -9.89 -5.82 9.40
CA CYS A 146 -8.59 -6.32 8.98
C CYS A 146 -7.68 -5.14 8.64
N ILE A 147 -6.49 -5.13 9.22
CA ILE A 147 -5.45 -4.13 9.01
C ILE A 147 -4.27 -4.84 8.35
N VAL A 148 -3.77 -4.31 7.24
CA VAL A 148 -2.48 -4.73 6.67
C VAL A 148 -1.55 -3.54 6.67
N GLN A 149 -0.38 -3.67 7.30
CA GLN A 149 0.54 -2.55 7.56
C GLN A 149 2.00 -2.91 7.28
N GLN A 150 2.79 -1.89 6.94
CA GLN A 150 4.23 -1.98 6.75
C GLN A 150 4.89 -0.95 7.66
N ARG A 151 5.56 -1.43 8.70
CA ARG A 151 6.17 -0.57 9.73
C ARG A 151 7.29 0.30 9.15
N ASP A 152 8.17 -0.31 8.36
CA ASP A 152 9.38 0.33 7.82
C ASP A 152 9.09 1.58 6.96
N ILE A 153 7.97 1.58 6.23
CA ILE A 153 7.53 2.72 5.43
C ILE A 153 6.36 3.50 6.04
N ASN A 154 5.93 3.13 7.25
CA ASN A 154 4.78 3.69 7.99
C ASN A 154 3.52 3.84 7.11
N ARG A 155 3.12 2.74 6.45
CA ARG A 155 1.91 2.67 5.62
C ARG A 155 0.98 1.56 6.10
N LYS A 156 -0.32 1.75 5.88
CA LYS A 156 -1.38 0.81 6.29
C LYS A 156 -2.62 0.93 5.41
N LYS A 157 -3.30 -0.20 5.20
CA LYS A 157 -4.60 -0.33 4.50
C LYS A 157 -5.54 -1.14 5.37
N PHE A 158 -6.84 -0.93 5.16
CA PHE A 158 -7.90 -1.47 6.02
C PHE A 158 -9.03 -2.03 5.17
N SER A 159 -9.74 -3.01 5.72
CA SER A 159 -11.01 -3.51 5.18
C SER A 159 -11.84 -4.02 6.35
N ASN A 160 -13.12 -3.65 6.37
CA ASN A 160 -14.02 -3.89 7.49
C ASN A 160 -15.20 -4.77 7.06
N LEU A 161 -15.66 -5.63 7.98
CA LEU A 161 -16.87 -6.43 7.79
C LEU A 161 -17.72 -6.35 9.06
N ILE A 162 -19.02 -6.08 8.89
CA ILE A 162 -19.99 -5.97 9.98
C ILE A 162 -20.69 -7.32 10.12
N THR A 163 -20.30 -8.11 11.12
CA THR A 163 -20.93 -9.40 11.38
C THR A 163 -22.26 -9.15 12.09
N SER A 164 -23.35 -9.12 11.32
CA SER A 164 -24.70 -8.83 11.82
C SER A 164 -25.64 -9.99 11.53
N SER A 165 -26.25 -10.54 12.59
CA SER A 165 -27.35 -11.51 12.50
C SER A 165 -28.51 -10.97 11.65
N VAL A 166 -28.72 -9.66 11.65
CA VAL A 166 -29.80 -8.99 10.91
C VAL A 166 -29.49 -8.91 9.41
N VAL A 167 -28.22 -8.78 8.99
CA VAL A 167 -27.85 -8.71 7.56
C VAL A 167 -28.10 -10.04 6.86
N ALA A 168 -27.81 -11.16 7.51
CA ALA A 168 -28.17 -12.49 6.99
C ALA A 168 -29.70 -12.65 6.83
N ILE A 169 -30.49 -12.14 7.78
CA ILE A 169 -31.96 -12.11 7.68
C ILE A 169 -32.41 -11.19 6.54
N PHE A 170 -31.82 -10.01 6.39
CA PHE A 170 -32.13 -9.10 5.27
C PHE A 170 -31.83 -9.73 3.91
N LEU A 171 -30.69 -10.42 3.75
CA LEU A 171 -30.34 -11.10 2.48
C LEU A 171 -31.28 -12.27 2.17
N MET A 172 -31.63 -13.09 3.18
CA MET A 172 -32.63 -14.16 3.05
C MET A 172 -34.02 -13.61 2.69
N CYS A 173 -34.47 -12.55 3.35
CA CYS A 173 -35.73 -11.88 3.05
C CYS A 173 -35.69 -11.17 1.68
N SER A 174 -34.55 -10.64 1.26
CA SER A 174 -34.40 -9.98 -0.06
C SER A 174 -34.73 -10.95 -1.19
N TRP A 175 -34.29 -12.20 -1.12
CA TRP A 175 -34.66 -13.23 -2.09
C TRP A 175 -36.16 -13.55 -2.10
N MET A 176 -36.89 -13.36 -0.99
CA MET A 176 -38.36 -13.47 -0.99
C MET A 176 -39.04 -12.29 -1.70
N PHE A 177 -38.42 -11.10 -1.70
CA PHE A 177 -38.97 -9.89 -2.35
C PHE A 177 -38.51 -9.70 -3.81
N VAL A 178 -37.40 -10.31 -4.25
CA VAL A 178 -36.90 -10.21 -5.64
C VAL A 178 -37.83 -10.87 -6.66
N VAL A 179 -38.81 -11.68 -6.22
CA VAL A 179 -39.88 -12.21 -7.08
C VAL A 179 -41.01 -11.18 -7.32
N SER A 180 -40.98 -10.00 -6.69
CA SER A 180 -42.02 -8.97 -6.82
C SER A 180 -41.46 -7.56 -7.08
N SER A 181 -41.59 -7.15 -8.35
CA SER A 181 -41.63 -5.76 -8.85
C SER A 181 -40.29 -5.08 -9.23
N TRP A 182 -40.16 -4.77 -10.53
CA TRP A 182 -39.23 -3.76 -11.06
C TRP A 182 -39.80 -2.34 -10.90
N THR A 183 -38.95 -1.36 -10.59
CA THR A 183 -38.99 0.00 -11.18
C THR A 183 -37.62 0.69 -11.07
N VAL A 184 -37.32 1.55 -12.03
CA VAL A 184 -36.04 2.25 -12.23
C VAL A 184 -36.21 3.75 -11.98
N VAL A 185 -35.26 4.41 -11.29
CA VAL A 185 -34.91 5.85 -11.51
C VAL A 185 -33.43 6.11 -11.19
N LEU A 186 -32.74 6.85 -12.06
CA LEU A 186 -31.45 7.56 -11.84
C LEU A 186 -31.72 9.07 -11.87
N PRO A 187 -30.91 9.91 -11.20
CA PRO A 187 -30.11 10.90 -11.96
C PRO A 187 -28.72 11.27 -11.36
N LEU A 188 -28.02 12.19 -12.05
CA LEU A 188 -26.63 12.66 -11.86
C LEU A 188 -26.58 14.09 -11.21
N ILE A 189 -25.50 14.87 -11.04
CA ILE A 189 -24.12 14.93 -11.63
C ILE A 189 -23.13 15.68 -10.69
N ASN A 190 -21.81 15.49 -10.92
CA ASN A 190 -20.67 16.45 -10.76
C ASN A 190 -20.34 17.20 -9.44
N ALA A 191 -19.05 17.20 -9.07
CA ALA A 191 -18.14 18.39 -9.02
C ALA A 191 -16.69 18.00 -8.57
N GLN A 192 -15.69 18.91 -8.72
CA GLN A 192 -14.27 18.52 -8.89
C GLN A 192 -13.21 19.38 -8.17
N SER A 193 -12.26 18.72 -7.48
CA SER A 193 -10.83 19.14 -7.24
C SER A 193 -10.52 20.43 -6.42
N PRO A 194 -9.23 20.81 -6.21
CA PRO A 194 -8.21 20.11 -5.40
C PRO A 194 -7.47 21.05 -4.40
N PHE A 195 -6.66 20.52 -3.46
CA PHE A 195 -5.60 21.31 -2.81
C PHE A 195 -4.30 20.51 -2.55
N PHE A 196 -3.16 21.14 -2.85
CA PHE A 196 -1.81 20.62 -2.60
C PHE A 196 -1.21 21.22 -1.32
N GLY A 197 -0.40 20.44 -0.61
CA GLY A 197 0.51 20.92 0.42
C GLY A 197 1.81 20.12 0.39
N LEU A 198 2.95 20.78 0.12
CA LEU A 198 4.26 20.13 0.23
C LEU A 198 4.70 20.07 1.68
N ALA A 199 5.18 18.90 2.09
CA ALA A 199 6.01 18.73 3.28
C ALA A 199 7.29 18.00 2.85
N HIS A 200 8.43 18.38 3.41
CA HIS A 200 9.66 17.59 3.24
C HIS A 200 9.46 16.25 3.96
N ARG A 201 9.59 15.15 3.21
CA ARG A 201 9.26 13.78 3.64
C ARG A 201 10.35 12.80 3.20
N LEU A 202 10.41 11.63 3.85
CA LEU A 202 10.88 10.41 3.19
C LEU A 202 10.16 10.28 1.84
N ARG A 203 10.91 10.07 0.75
CA ARG A 203 10.32 9.73 -0.54
C ARG A 203 10.00 8.24 -0.57
N VAL A 204 8.87 7.85 0.03
CA VAL A 204 8.23 6.57 -0.25
C VAL A 204 7.63 6.67 -1.66
N MET A 205 8.13 5.88 -2.61
CA MET A 205 7.49 5.72 -3.91
C MET A 205 6.62 4.47 -3.88
N ASP A 206 5.33 4.65 -4.11
CA ASP A 206 4.37 3.56 -4.31
C ASP A 206 4.47 3.07 -5.76
N LEU A 207 4.21 1.78 -5.96
CA LEU A 207 4.23 1.11 -7.26
C LEU A 207 2.82 0.75 -7.77
N GLY A 208 1.78 0.93 -6.93
CA GLY A 208 0.36 0.77 -7.27
C GLY A 208 -0.30 2.03 -7.81
#